data_AF-A0A067R1L4-F1
#
_entry.id   AF-A0A067R1L4-F1
#
_cell.length_a   1.000
_cell.length_b   1.000
_cell.length_c   1.000
_cell.angle_alpha   90.00
_cell.angle_beta   90.00
_cell.angle_gamma   90.00
#
_symmetry.space_group_name_H-M   'P 1'
#
loop_
_entity.id
_entity.type
_entity.pdbx_description
1 polymer ?
#
loop_
_entity_poly.entity_id
_entity_poly.type
_entity_poly.pdbx_seq_one_letter_code
_entity_poly.pdbx_strand_id
1 'polypeptide(L)'
;EVRRRPNSGNACYFSVQNILSSRLISKNLKIKVYKTIILPVVLYGCETWSLTQREEHRLQVFENRVLRRMFEPRREDDGAWRKLHSLYCSKVLDRDTMQNCIIRSARLRWAGHVARIEDSDLPKKIIDNNPGGQRKRGRPKLRWVDGVEGGARVLGCRNWRVVARDRWRMVVEEAKAHIRL
;
A
#
# COMPACT_ATOMS: atom_id res chain seq x y z
N GLU A 1 -13.47 8.08 0.01
CA GLU A 1 -13.17 6.73 -0.52
C GLU A 1 -12.35 5.87 0.43
N VAL A 2 -11.10 6.25 0.75
CA VAL A 2 -10.16 5.48 1.62
C VAL A 2 -10.80 4.95 2.90
N ARG A 3 -11.61 5.77 3.59
CA ARG A 3 -12.29 5.38 4.84
C ARG A 3 -13.27 4.21 4.69
N ARG A 4 -13.85 4.00 3.50
CA ARG A 4 -14.83 2.93 3.24
C ARG A 4 -14.14 1.61 2.87
N ARG A 5 -12.91 1.67 2.35
CA ARG A 5 -12.17 0.50 1.83
C ARG A 5 -11.90 -0.58 2.89
N PRO A 6 -11.51 -0.25 4.14
CA PRO A 6 -11.43 -1.25 5.20
C PRO A 6 -12.75 -1.98 5.44
N ASN A 7 -13.91 -1.31 5.30
CA ASN A 7 -15.21 -1.95 5.48
C ASN A 7 -15.53 -2.91 4.34
N SER A 8 -15.22 -2.54 3.09
CA SER A 8 -15.31 -3.45 1.94
C SER A 8 -14.37 -4.65 2.11
N GLY A 9 -13.16 -4.40 2.60
CA GLY A 9 -12.21 -5.44 2.98
C GLY A 9 -12.73 -6.36 4.08
N ASN A 10 -13.52 -5.84 5.04
CA ASN A 10 -14.15 -6.65 6.08
C ASN A 10 -15.16 -7.61 5.46
N ALA A 11 -16.06 -7.09 4.64
CA ALA A 11 -17.07 -7.92 3.97
C ALA A 11 -16.42 -9.03 3.15
N CYS A 12 -15.36 -8.70 2.41
CA CYS A 12 -14.57 -9.67 1.66
C CYS A 12 -13.83 -10.66 2.56
N TYR A 13 -13.25 -10.23 3.68
CA TYR A 13 -12.62 -11.13 4.64
C TYR A 13 -13.62 -12.16 5.19
N PHE A 14 -14.83 -11.73 5.54
CA PHE A 14 -15.86 -12.62 6.08
C PHE A 14 -16.32 -13.67 5.06
N SER A 15 -16.34 -13.36 3.75
CA SER A 15 -16.70 -14.34 2.73
C SER A 15 -15.67 -15.45 2.54
N VAL A 16 -14.38 -15.17 2.81
CA VAL A 16 -13.29 -16.16 2.72
C VAL A 16 -12.76 -16.61 4.09
N GLN A 17 -13.45 -16.28 5.17
CA GLN A 17 -12.98 -16.55 6.53
C GLN A 17 -12.76 -18.04 6.77
N ASN A 18 -13.65 -18.90 6.28
CA ASN A 18 -13.53 -20.36 6.45
C ASN A 18 -12.20 -20.90 5.89
N ILE A 19 -11.75 -20.37 4.75
CA ILE A 19 -10.47 -20.72 4.12
C ILE A 19 -9.31 -20.16 4.95
N LEU A 20 -9.37 -18.89 5.35
CA LEU A 20 -8.29 -18.24 6.09
C LEU A 20 -8.13 -18.78 7.53
N SER A 21 -9.20 -19.24 8.16
CA SER A 21 -9.19 -19.85 9.49
C SER A 21 -8.87 -21.34 9.47
N SER A 22 -9.00 -22.03 8.33
CA SER A 22 -8.74 -23.47 8.24
C SER A 22 -7.29 -23.84 8.60
N ARG A 23 -7.11 -24.87 9.42
CA ARG A 23 -5.79 -25.41 9.79
C ARG A 23 -5.18 -26.33 8.72
N LEU A 24 -6.01 -26.84 7.80
CA LEU A 24 -5.59 -27.75 6.74
C LEU A 24 -4.87 -27.00 5.59
N ILE A 25 -5.05 -25.69 5.52
CA ILE A 25 -4.53 -24.86 4.43
C ILE A 25 -3.14 -24.33 4.79
N SER A 26 -2.19 -24.52 3.87
CA SER A 26 -0.82 -24.03 4.04
C SER A 26 -0.78 -22.51 4.17
N LYS A 27 0.18 -22.01 4.95
CA LYS A 27 0.38 -20.57 5.17
C LYS A 27 0.53 -19.81 3.85
N ASN A 28 1.30 -20.36 2.91
CA ASN A 28 1.54 -19.77 1.59
C ASN A 28 0.26 -19.62 0.77
N LEU A 29 -0.64 -20.60 0.83
CA LEU A 29 -1.93 -20.51 0.15
C LEU A 29 -2.83 -19.43 0.79
N LYS A 30 -2.85 -19.32 2.12
CA LYS A 30 -3.59 -18.24 2.80
C LYS A 30 -3.07 -16.85 2.44
N ILE A 31 -1.75 -16.69 2.34
CA ILE A 31 -1.11 -15.44 1.88
C ILE A 31 -1.52 -15.14 0.44
N LYS A 32 -1.52 -16.15 -0.43
CA LYS A 32 -1.96 -16.01 -1.82
C LYS A 32 -3.42 -15.53 -1.87
N VAL A 33 -4.33 -16.17 -1.13
CA VAL A 33 -5.74 -15.77 -1.00
C VAL A 33 -5.87 -14.33 -0.51
N TYR A 34 -5.11 -13.94 0.51
CA TYR A 34 -5.10 -12.56 1.00
C TYR A 34 -4.65 -11.57 -0.09
N LYS A 35 -3.56 -11.87 -0.78
CA LYS A 35 -3.00 -11.04 -1.85
C LYS A 35 -3.91 -10.92 -3.08
N THR A 36 -4.63 -11.97 -3.44
CA THR A 36 -5.43 -12.02 -4.68
C THR A 36 -6.90 -11.66 -4.49
N ILE A 37 -7.47 -11.86 -3.30
CA ILE A 37 -8.91 -11.64 -3.07
C ILE A 37 -9.14 -10.39 -2.21
N ILE A 38 -8.51 -10.31 -1.03
CA ILE A 38 -8.79 -9.24 -0.06
C ILE A 38 -8.07 -7.95 -0.42
N LEU A 39 -6.78 -8.02 -0.76
CA LEU A 39 -5.98 -6.82 -1.06
C LEU A 39 -6.54 -6.00 -2.22
N PRO A 40 -6.97 -6.57 -3.37
CA PRO A 40 -7.52 -5.76 -4.46
C PRO A 40 -8.78 -4.99 -4.06
N VAL A 41 -9.65 -5.57 -3.23
CA VAL A 41 -10.86 -4.90 -2.72
C VAL A 41 -10.50 -3.72 -1.83
N VAL A 42 -9.50 -3.90 -0.96
CA VAL A 42 -9.03 -2.86 -0.04
C VAL A 42 -8.27 -1.77 -0.78
N LEU A 43 -7.48 -2.11 -1.80
CA LEU A 43 -6.56 -1.20 -2.48
C LEU A 43 -7.08 -0.67 -3.82
N TYR A 44 -8.36 -0.90 -4.14
CA TYR A 44 -8.95 -0.37 -5.36
C TYR A 44 -8.88 1.17 -5.40
N GLY A 45 -8.27 1.71 -6.46
CA GLY A 45 -8.07 3.14 -6.68
C GLY A 45 -6.90 3.76 -5.90
N CYS A 46 -6.05 2.94 -5.24
CA CYS A 46 -5.02 3.45 -4.34
C CYS A 46 -3.95 4.33 -4.99
N GLU A 47 -3.75 4.20 -6.29
CA GLU A 47 -2.87 5.05 -7.10
C GLU A 47 -3.24 6.53 -7.06
N THR A 48 -4.50 6.87 -6.78
CA THR A 48 -5.00 8.26 -6.72
C THR A 48 -5.06 8.82 -5.30
N TRP A 49 -4.79 8.01 -4.27
CA TRP A 49 -5.01 8.42 -2.89
C TRP A 49 -3.91 9.35 -2.36
N SER A 50 -4.35 10.43 -1.71
CA SER A 50 -3.52 11.28 -0.85
C SER A 50 -3.74 10.89 0.61
N LEU A 51 -2.93 9.96 1.11
CA LEU A 51 -3.12 9.39 2.44
C LEU A 51 -2.58 10.31 3.53
N THR A 52 -3.38 10.49 4.58
CA THR A 52 -2.90 11.04 5.85
C THR A 52 -2.35 9.93 6.74
N GLN A 53 -1.47 10.27 7.70
CA GLN A 53 -0.96 9.30 8.69
C GLN A 53 -2.10 8.53 9.41
N ARG A 54 -3.24 9.19 9.67
CA ARG A 54 -4.41 8.55 10.28
C ARG A 54 -5.02 7.49 9.37
N GLU A 55 -5.01 7.69 8.06
CA GLU A 55 -5.54 6.73 7.08
C GLU A 55 -4.57 5.58 6.84
N GLU A 56 -3.27 5.85 6.78
CA GLU A 56 -2.22 4.81 6.75
C GLU A 56 -2.33 3.91 7.98
N HIS A 57 -2.45 4.49 9.18
CA HIS A 57 -2.63 3.72 10.40
C HIS A 57 -3.92 2.88 10.39
N ARG A 58 -5.01 3.38 9.80
CA ARG A 58 -6.25 2.58 9.65
C ARG A 58 -6.08 1.38 8.74
N LEU A 59 -5.35 1.53 7.64
CA LEU A 59 -5.03 0.45 6.71
C LEU A 59 -4.12 -0.59 7.40
N GLN A 60 -3.11 -0.13 8.13
CA GLN A 60 -2.24 -0.98 8.94
C GLN A 60 -3.01 -1.76 10.02
N VAL A 61 -3.95 -1.12 10.73
CA VAL A 61 -4.80 -1.79 11.73
C VAL A 61 -5.66 -2.88 11.07
N PHE A 62 -6.23 -2.59 9.89
CA PHE A 62 -6.99 -3.58 9.13
C PHE A 62 -6.11 -4.77 8.74
N GLU A 63 -4.92 -4.52 8.18
CA GLU A 63 -3.94 -5.53 7.79
C GLU A 63 -3.55 -6.41 8.97
N ASN A 64 -3.09 -5.80 10.07
CA ASN A 64 -2.68 -6.50 11.28
C ASN A 64 -3.80 -7.38 11.84
N ARG A 65 -5.05 -6.90 11.81
CA ARG A 65 -6.19 -7.69 12.28
C ARG A 65 -6.46 -8.90 11.39
N VAL A 66 -6.36 -8.77 10.07
CA VAL A 66 -6.51 -9.91 9.14
C VAL A 66 -5.38 -10.91 9.33
N LEU A 67 -4.12 -10.43 9.36
CA LEU A 67 -2.95 -11.28 9.57
C LEU A 67 -3.00 -12.03 10.91
N ARG A 68 -3.42 -11.37 11.98
CA ARG A 68 -3.56 -11.99 13.32
C ARG A 68 -4.59 -13.11 13.33
N ARG A 69 -5.72 -12.96 12.62
CA ARG A 69 -6.75 -14.01 12.52
C ARG A 69 -6.35 -15.14 11.59
N MET A 70 -5.56 -14.85 10.56
CA MET A 70 -5.08 -15.85 9.61
C MET A 70 -3.97 -16.75 10.20
N PHE A 71 -3.13 -16.17 11.08
CA PHE A 71 -1.98 -16.82 11.69
C PHE A 71 -2.08 -16.86 13.23
N GLU A 72 -3.22 -17.29 13.75
CA GLU A 72 -3.50 -17.40 15.20
C GLU A 72 -2.30 -17.94 16.01
N PRO A 73 -2.19 -17.58 17.31
CA PRO A 73 -1.14 -18.11 18.19
C PRO A 73 -1.11 -19.64 18.12
N ARG A 74 0.05 -20.20 17.75
CA ARG A 74 0.26 -21.64 17.72
C ARG A 74 1.00 -22.06 18.97
N ARG A 75 0.47 -23.06 19.66
CA ARG A 75 1.22 -23.84 20.64
C ARG A 75 2.08 -24.81 19.84
N GLU A 76 3.39 -24.68 19.94
CA GLU A 76 4.32 -25.63 19.34
C GLU A 76 4.45 -26.89 20.20
N ASP A 77 5.04 -27.94 19.63
CA ASP A 77 5.19 -29.24 20.29
C ASP A 77 6.09 -29.16 21.54
N ASP A 78 6.88 -28.09 21.66
CA ASP A 78 7.67 -27.69 22.84
C ASP A 78 6.80 -27.09 23.98
N GLY A 79 5.50 -26.95 23.78
CA GLY A 79 4.56 -26.35 24.72
C GLY A 79 4.56 -24.82 24.74
N ALA A 80 5.43 -24.16 23.97
CA ALA A 80 5.53 -22.71 23.92
C ALA A 80 4.49 -22.08 22.99
N TRP A 81 3.92 -20.96 23.43
CA TRP A 81 3.04 -20.14 22.60
C TRP A 81 3.87 -19.22 21.71
N ARG A 82 3.84 -19.43 20.39
CA ARG A 82 4.47 -18.50 19.44
C ARG A 82 3.43 -17.61 18.78
N LYS A 83 3.61 -16.30 18.92
CA LYS A 83 2.89 -15.29 18.12
C LYS A 83 3.48 -15.32 16.70
N LEU A 84 2.95 -16.20 15.85
CA LEU A 84 3.35 -16.29 14.44
C LEU A 84 3.23 -14.94 13.70
N HIS A 85 2.27 -14.11 14.12
CA HIS A 85 2.14 -12.72 13.66
C HIS A 85 3.42 -11.91 13.88
N SER A 86 4.12 -12.06 15.03
CA SER A 86 5.32 -11.27 15.35
C SER A 86 6.50 -11.56 14.41
N LEU A 87 6.67 -12.82 14.00
CA LEU A 87 7.79 -13.28 13.16
C LEU A 87 7.55 -12.98 11.68
N TYR A 88 6.29 -13.05 11.24
CA TYR A 88 5.90 -12.64 9.90
C TYR A 88 5.89 -11.12 9.78
N CYS A 89 5.42 -10.40 10.81
CA CYS A 89 5.54 -8.96 10.90
C CYS A 89 7.00 -8.51 10.94
N SER A 90 7.89 -9.11 11.74
CA SER A 90 9.28 -8.61 11.81
C SER A 90 10.06 -8.84 10.50
N LYS A 91 9.81 -9.92 9.75
CA LYS A 91 10.46 -10.16 8.45
C LYS A 91 9.82 -9.42 7.26
N VAL A 92 8.54 -9.06 7.34
CA VAL A 92 7.79 -8.37 6.27
C VAL A 92 7.73 -6.85 6.49
N LEU A 93 7.80 -6.38 7.75
CA LEU A 93 7.50 -5.01 8.19
C LEU A 93 8.69 -4.30 8.82
N ASP A 94 9.92 -4.57 8.37
CA ASP A 94 11.07 -3.89 8.97
C ASP A 94 11.07 -2.38 8.68
N ARG A 95 10.25 -1.89 7.72
CA ARG A 95 10.04 -0.45 7.49
C ARG A 95 8.65 -0.02 6.99
N ASP A 96 7.89 -0.86 6.31
CA ASP A 96 6.67 -0.43 5.60
C ASP A 96 5.67 -1.60 5.48
N THR A 97 4.36 -1.36 5.59
CA THR A 97 3.39 -2.45 5.44
C THR A 97 3.28 -2.95 4.01
N MET A 98 2.85 -4.19 3.80
CA MET A 98 2.66 -4.70 2.43
C MET A 98 1.66 -3.82 1.67
N GLN A 99 0.61 -3.33 2.36
CA GLN A 99 -0.31 -2.36 1.80
C GLN A 99 0.38 -1.05 1.42
N ASN A 100 1.20 -0.47 2.30
CA ASN A 100 1.92 0.76 1.99
C ASN A 100 2.85 0.61 0.79
N CYS A 101 3.57 -0.52 0.69
CA CYS A 101 4.41 -0.83 -0.47
C CYS A 101 3.58 -0.91 -1.76
N ILE A 102 2.43 -1.59 -1.74
CA ILE A 102 1.53 -1.68 -2.91
C ILE A 102 1.04 -0.28 -3.30
N ILE A 103 0.50 0.48 -2.34
CA ILE A 103 -0.04 1.83 -2.56
C ILE A 103 1.03 2.75 -3.14
N ARG A 104 2.23 2.75 -2.55
CA ARG A 104 3.38 3.54 -3.01
C ARG A 104 3.77 3.13 -4.44
N SER A 105 3.92 1.84 -4.71
CA SER A 105 4.28 1.36 -6.04
C SER A 105 3.22 1.67 -7.10
N ALA A 106 1.93 1.61 -6.76
CA ALA A 106 0.82 1.94 -7.65
C ALA A 106 0.77 3.44 -7.94
N ARG A 107 0.90 4.27 -6.90
CA ARG A 107 0.96 5.74 -7.04
C ARG A 107 2.15 6.17 -7.88
N LEU A 108 3.34 5.62 -7.63
CA LEU A 108 4.53 5.92 -8.43
C LEU A 108 4.33 5.47 -9.88
N ARG A 109 3.80 4.26 -10.12
CA ARG A 109 3.51 3.79 -11.48
C ARG A 109 2.60 4.76 -12.23
N TRP A 110 1.51 5.20 -11.59
CA TRP A 110 0.59 6.19 -12.15
C TRP A 110 1.27 7.53 -12.41
N ALA A 111 2.09 8.02 -11.47
CA ALA A 111 2.84 9.26 -11.64
C ALA A 111 3.78 9.24 -12.84
N GLY A 112 4.48 8.12 -13.05
CA GLY A 112 5.29 7.97 -14.25
C GLY A 112 4.49 7.91 -15.53
N HIS A 113 3.32 7.26 -15.50
CA HIS A 113 2.41 7.27 -16.65
C HIS A 113 2.03 8.70 -17.00
N VAL A 114 1.46 9.47 -16.06
CA VAL A 114 1.11 10.88 -16.27
C VAL A 114 2.31 11.68 -16.76
N ALA A 115 3.50 11.51 -16.17
CA ALA A 115 4.67 12.27 -16.57
C ALA A 115 5.08 12.09 -18.05
N ARG A 116 4.68 10.98 -18.68
CA ARG A 116 4.95 10.64 -20.09
C ARG A 116 3.76 10.88 -21.03
N ILE A 117 2.59 11.23 -20.50
CA ILE A 117 1.45 11.67 -21.31
C ILE A 117 1.79 13.04 -21.94
N GLU A 118 1.20 13.36 -23.10
CA GLU A 118 1.35 14.66 -23.75
C GLU A 118 0.89 15.82 -22.84
N ASP A 119 1.56 16.98 -22.97
CA ASP A 119 1.22 18.18 -22.19
C ASP A 119 -0.17 18.75 -22.54
N SER A 120 -0.73 18.36 -23.69
CA SER A 120 -2.07 18.69 -24.16
C SER A 120 -3.16 17.97 -23.35
N ASP A 121 -2.86 16.83 -22.74
CA ASP A 121 -3.84 15.98 -22.09
C ASP A 121 -4.24 16.46 -20.70
N LEU A 122 -5.50 16.19 -20.35
CA LEU A 122 -6.12 16.67 -19.12
C LEU A 122 -5.41 16.21 -17.84
N PRO A 123 -4.99 14.93 -17.65
CA PRO A 123 -4.33 14.50 -16.42
C PRO A 123 -3.00 15.21 -16.18
N LYS A 124 -2.24 15.44 -17.26
CA LYS A 124 -0.96 16.14 -17.26
C LYS A 124 -1.15 17.62 -16.90
N LYS A 125 -2.11 18.26 -17.57
CA LYS A 125 -2.54 19.63 -17.26
C LYS A 125 -2.96 19.78 -15.80
N ILE A 126 -3.79 18.89 -15.26
CA ILE A 126 -4.25 18.99 -13.85
C ILE A 126 -3.08 18.90 -12.86
N ILE A 127 -2.12 18.01 -13.11
CA ILE A 127 -0.98 17.80 -12.21
C ILE A 127 0.06 18.93 -12.30
N ASP A 128 0.24 19.51 -13.48
CA ASP A 128 1.19 20.60 -13.71
C ASP A 128 0.57 21.99 -13.49
N ASN A 129 -0.77 22.09 -13.48
CA ASN A 129 -1.47 23.32 -13.20
C ASN A 129 -1.19 23.79 -11.77
N ASN A 130 -0.62 24.98 -11.67
CA ASN A 130 -0.43 25.69 -10.42
C ASN A 130 -1.45 26.85 -10.38
N PRO A 131 -2.67 26.64 -9.88
CA PRO A 131 -3.63 27.72 -9.70
C PRO A 131 -3.01 28.68 -8.68
N GLY A 132 -2.54 29.84 -9.15
CA GLY A 132 -1.78 30.78 -8.34
C GLY A 132 -2.41 31.06 -6.97
N GLY A 133 -1.58 31.20 -5.95
CA GLY A 133 -2.04 31.43 -4.57
C GLY A 133 -1.06 30.87 -3.54
N GLN A 134 -1.23 31.26 -2.27
CA GLN A 134 -0.43 30.76 -1.15
C GLN A 134 -1.20 29.70 -0.35
N ARG A 135 -0.52 28.62 0.03
CA ARG A 135 -1.09 27.63 0.95
C ARG A 135 -1.21 28.24 2.34
N LYS A 136 -2.31 27.92 3.05
CA LYS A 136 -2.50 28.32 4.45
C LYS A 136 -1.32 27.81 5.30
N ARG A 137 -0.80 28.66 6.18
CA ARG A 137 0.24 28.30 7.16
C ARG A 137 -0.28 27.22 8.12
N GLY A 138 0.62 26.38 8.64
CA GLY A 138 0.28 25.31 9.59
C GLY A 138 0.14 23.94 8.94
N ARG A 139 -1.04 23.32 9.05
CA ARG A 139 -1.33 21.96 8.55
C ARG A 139 -2.21 22.00 7.28
N PRO A 140 -1.66 22.39 6.12
CA PRO A 140 -2.40 22.32 4.87
C PRO A 140 -2.74 20.87 4.53
N LYS A 141 -3.83 20.66 3.79
CA LYS A 141 -4.20 19.33 3.30
C LYS A 141 -3.12 18.80 2.36
N LEU A 142 -2.78 17.52 2.48
CA LEU A 142 -1.83 16.84 1.59
C LEU A 142 -2.38 16.78 0.17
N ARG A 143 -1.53 17.09 -0.81
CA ARG A 143 -1.80 16.86 -2.24
C ARG A 143 -1.35 15.47 -2.63
N TRP A 144 -1.86 15.00 -3.75
CA TRP A 144 -1.41 13.74 -4.34
C TRP A 144 0.08 13.78 -4.71
N VAL A 145 0.54 14.90 -5.26
CA VAL A 145 1.96 15.13 -5.59
C VAL A 145 2.85 15.05 -4.34
N ASP A 146 2.40 15.57 -3.19
CA ASP A 146 3.15 15.48 -1.94
C ASP A 146 3.40 13.99 -1.56
N GLY A 147 2.43 13.10 -1.86
CA GLY A 147 2.55 11.66 -1.67
C GLY A 147 3.41 10.93 -2.70
N VAL A 148 3.53 11.45 -3.93
CA VAL A 148 4.47 10.95 -4.95
C VAL A 148 5.90 11.32 -4.57
N GLU A 149 6.13 12.58 -4.20
CA GLU A 149 7.43 13.09 -3.77
C GLU A 149 7.93 12.37 -2.51
N GLY A 150 7.05 12.16 -1.52
CA GLY A 150 7.37 11.38 -0.33
C GLY A 150 7.76 9.94 -0.67
N GLY A 151 6.98 9.26 -1.52
CA GLY A 151 7.27 7.89 -1.95
C GLY A 151 8.57 7.77 -2.76
N ALA A 152 8.85 8.74 -3.63
CA ALA A 152 10.08 8.81 -4.40
C ALA A 152 11.30 9.09 -3.52
N ARG A 153 11.15 9.96 -2.52
CA ARG A 153 12.22 10.29 -1.55
C ARG A 153 12.64 9.09 -0.70
N VAL A 154 11.70 8.25 -0.29
CA VAL A 154 11.99 6.97 0.40
C VAL A 154 12.87 6.05 -0.45
N LEU A 155 12.76 6.16 -1.78
CA LEU A 155 13.56 5.41 -2.76
C LEU A 155 14.77 6.20 -3.27
N GLY A 156 15.19 7.26 -2.57
CA GLY A 156 16.34 8.09 -2.97
C GLY A 156 16.12 8.96 -4.21
N CYS A 157 14.91 9.04 -4.76
CA CYS A 157 14.59 9.81 -5.97
C CYS A 157 14.05 11.21 -5.60
N ARG A 158 14.88 12.26 -5.78
CA ARG A 158 14.48 13.66 -5.50
C ARG A 158 13.71 14.31 -6.67
N ASN A 159 14.14 14.08 -7.91
CA ASN A 159 13.57 14.72 -9.11
C ASN A 159 12.73 13.75 -9.93
N TRP A 160 11.66 13.25 -9.31
CA TRP A 160 10.85 12.16 -9.88
C TRP A 160 10.28 12.49 -11.27
N ARG A 161 9.95 13.76 -11.57
CA ARG A 161 9.45 14.19 -12.88
C ARG A 161 10.44 13.97 -14.02
N VAL A 162 11.73 14.16 -13.77
CA VAL A 162 12.79 13.92 -14.78
C VAL A 162 13.04 12.43 -14.90
N VAL A 163 13.20 11.74 -13.77
CA VAL A 163 13.45 10.28 -13.72
C VAL A 163 12.30 9.50 -14.34
N ALA A 164 11.07 10.04 -14.28
CA ALA A 164 9.88 9.43 -14.86
C ALA A 164 9.95 9.25 -16.38
N ARG A 165 10.78 10.02 -17.09
CA ARG A 165 10.91 9.93 -18.56
C ARG A 165 11.76 8.73 -18.98
N ASP A 166 12.88 8.48 -18.30
CA ASP A 166 13.87 7.51 -18.79
C ASP A 166 14.01 6.25 -17.92
N ARG A 167 13.96 6.40 -16.59
CA ARG A 167 14.40 5.38 -15.63
C ARG A 167 13.32 4.96 -14.63
N TRP A 168 12.07 5.34 -14.90
CA TRP A 168 10.96 5.16 -13.96
C TRP A 168 10.68 3.72 -13.58
N ARG A 169 10.88 2.79 -14.53
CA ARG A 169 10.63 1.36 -14.32
C ARG A 169 11.46 0.84 -13.14
N MET A 170 12.72 1.27 -13.00
CA MET A 170 13.59 0.84 -11.90
C MET A 170 13.06 1.31 -10.55
N VAL A 171 12.65 2.58 -10.44
CA VAL A 171 12.07 3.14 -9.20
C VAL A 171 10.80 2.40 -8.80
N VAL A 172 9.94 2.06 -9.78
CA VAL A 172 8.71 1.31 -9.51
C VAL A 172 9.01 -0.14 -9.11
N GLU A 173 10.00 -0.79 -9.72
CA GLU A 173 10.41 -2.15 -9.33
C GLU A 173 11.05 -2.19 -7.94
N GLU A 174 11.84 -1.18 -7.56
CA GLU A 174 12.37 -1.05 -6.21
C GLU A 174 11.25 -0.86 -5.18
N ALA A 175 10.23 -0.04 -5.50
CA ALA A 175 9.03 0.08 -4.68
C ALA A 175 8.30 -1.28 -4.51
N LYS A 176 8.31 -2.13 -5.54
CA LYS A 176 7.71 -3.47 -5.51
C LYS A 176 8.60 -4.53 -4.86
N ALA A 177 9.92 -4.36 -4.83
CA ALA A 177 10.85 -5.33 -4.25
C ALA A 177 10.56 -5.54 -2.76
N HIS A 178 10.08 -4.50 -2.08
CA HIS A 178 9.56 -4.57 -0.71
C HIS A 178 8.23 -5.35 -0.55
N ILE A 179 7.62 -5.83 -1.65
CA ILE A 179 6.40 -6.66 -1.70
C ILE A 179 6.73 -8.14 -1.97
N ARG A 180 7.90 -8.43 -2.56
CA ARG A 180 8.32 -9.78 -2.97
C ARG A 180 8.80 -10.60 -1.76
N LEU A 181 7.83 -11.14 -1.03
CA LEU A 181 7.96 -12.28 -0.12
C LEU A 181 6.90 -13.31 -0.46
#